data_AF-A0A947AJD8-F1
#
_entry.id   AF-A0A947AJD8-F1
#
_cell.length_a   1.000
_cell.length_b   1.000
_cell.length_c   1.000
_cell.angle_alpha   90.00
_cell.angle_beta   90.00
_cell.angle_gamma   90.00
#
_symmetry.space_group_name_H-M   'P 1'
#
loop_
_entity.id
_entity.type
_entity.pdbx_description
1 polymer ?
#
loop_
_entity_poly.entity_id
_entity_poly.type
_entity_poly.pdbx_seq_one_letter_code
_entity_poly.pdbx_strand_id
1 'polypeptide(L)'
;MKRKIVKDLMVPLSEYATVSEEATLYDAIIALEEAQKNFDQTKYRHRAILIYDKNNHITGKISQLDILRALEPKYAEVEQEMRSGISRYGFSKKLLVMLREQFQLYERPLEEVCQTAAMYKTKNVMYVPTEGEYVNEHDT
;
A
#
# COMPACT_ATOMS: atom_id res chain seq x y z
N MET A 1 9.83 -11.41 30.88
CA MET A 1 9.63 -11.54 29.41
C MET A 1 10.66 -12.53 28.88
N LYS A 2 10.27 -13.49 28.03
CA LYS A 2 11.26 -14.34 27.32
C LYS A 2 11.91 -13.49 26.22
N ARG A 3 13.24 -13.50 26.10
CA ARG A 3 13.95 -12.93 24.95
C ARG A 3 13.55 -13.74 23.70
N LYS A 4 13.13 -13.05 22.66
CA LYS A 4 12.83 -13.63 21.33
C LYS A 4 13.66 -12.85 20.33
N ILE A 5 14.17 -13.54 19.31
CA ILE A 5 14.82 -12.85 18.19
C ILE A 5 13.78 -12.45 17.15
N VAL A 6 14.10 -11.45 16.32
CA VAL A 6 13.23 -11.00 15.22
C VAL A 6 12.77 -12.18 14.36
N LYS A 7 13.68 -13.09 13.99
CA LYS A 7 13.37 -14.29 13.20
C LYS A 7 12.21 -15.14 13.75
N ASP A 8 12.09 -15.22 15.07
CA ASP A 8 11.02 -16.00 15.74
C ASP A 8 9.65 -15.32 15.68
N LEU A 9 9.62 -14.04 15.28
CA LEU A 9 8.44 -13.19 15.16
C LEU A 9 8.07 -12.91 13.70
N MET A 10 9.02 -13.10 12.77
CA MET A 10 8.82 -12.89 11.35
C MET A 10 7.81 -13.88 10.79
N VAL A 11 7.18 -13.46 9.69
CA VAL A 11 6.30 -14.30 8.88
C VAL A 11 7.07 -14.67 7.61
N PRO A 12 7.07 -15.95 7.20
CA PRO A 12 7.78 -16.37 6.00
C PRO A 12 7.18 -15.75 4.74
N LEU A 13 8.03 -15.49 3.73
CA LEU A 13 7.60 -14.89 2.46
C LEU A 13 6.52 -15.70 1.73
N SER A 14 6.49 -17.03 1.93
CA SER A 14 5.47 -17.93 1.37
C SER A 14 4.06 -17.66 1.87
N GLU A 15 3.90 -16.93 2.99
CA GLU A 15 2.61 -16.53 3.54
C GLU A 15 2.16 -15.13 3.06
N TYR A 16 2.98 -14.43 2.27
CA TYR A 16 2.63 -13.14 1.68
C TYR A 16 2.08 -13.29 0.26
N ALA A 17 1.13 -12.43 -0.09
CA ALA A 17 0.86 -12.12 -1.49
C ALA A 17 2.11 -11.47 -2.09
N THR A 18 2.56 -11.94 -3.25
CA THR A 18 3.75 -11.41 -3.92
C THR A 18 3.49 -11.22 -5.41
N VAL A 19 4.09 -10.18 -6.00
CA VAL A 19 4.02 -9.89 -7.44
C VAL A 19 5.33 -9.26 -7.94
N SER A 20 5.54 -9.25 -9.26
CA SER A 20 6.67 -8.55 -9.89
C SER A 20 6.50 -7.03 -9.85
N GLU A 21 7.61 -6.30 -9.84
CA GLU A 21 7.67 -4.83 -10.01
C GLU A 21 7.13 -4.35 -11.39
N GLU A 22 7.09 -5.23 -12.38
CA GLU A 22 6.52 -4.99 -13.71
C GLU A 22 5.06 -5.44 -13.84
N ALA A 23 4.47 -6.02 -12.78
CA ALA A 23 3.04 -6.34 -12.75
C ALA A 23 2.19 -5.06 -12.70
N THR A 24 0.92 -5.18 -13.04
CA THR A 24 -0.03 -4.07 -12.89
C THR A 24 -0.59 -4.01 -11.46
N LEU A 25 -1.15 -2.87 -11.06
CA LEU A 25 -1.86 -2.75 -9.79
C LEU A 25 -3.08 -3.68 -9.75
N TYR A 26 -3.72 -3.93 -10.90
CA TYR A 26 -4.76 -4.96 -11.03
C TYR A 26 -4.24 -6.35 -10.64
N ASP A 27 -3.11 -6.79 -11.20
CA ASP A 27 -2.51 -8.10 -10.86
C ASP A 27 -2.20 -8.20 -9.36
N ALA A 28 -1.74 -7.10 -8.76
CA ALA A 28 -1.48 -7.03 -7.32
C ALA A 28 -2.76 -7.21 -6.49
N ILE A 29 -3.87 -6.58 -6.90
CA ILE A 29 -5.18 -6.73 -6.24
C ILE A 29 -5.68 -8.18 -6.36
N ILE A 30 -5.55 -8.81 -7.53
CA ILE A 30 -5.94 -10.20 -7.73
C ILE A 30 -5.10 -11.13 -6.85
N ALA A 31 -3.77 -10.95 -6.82
CA ALA A 31 -2.90 -11.74 -5.95
C ALA A 31 -3.26 -11.59 -4.47
N LEU A 32 -3.66 -10.38 -4.04
CA LEU A 32 -4.14 -10.15 -2.68
C LEU A 32 -5.47 -10.86 -2.40
N GLU A 33 -6.41 -10.84 -3.33
CA GLU A 33 -7.69 -11.52 -3.22
C GLU A 33 -7.52 -13.04 -3.12
N GLU A 34 -6.68 -13.62 -3.98
CA GLU A 34 -6.35 -15.05 -3.95
C GLU A 34 -5.68 -15.46 -2.64
N ALA A 35 -4.70 -14.67 -2.19
CA ALA A 35 -4.04 -14.92 -0.91
C ALA A 35 -5.01 -14.82 0.28
N GLN A 36 -5.99 -13.90 0.24
CA GLN A 36 -7.05 -13.82 1.25
C GLN A 36 -8.02 -15.01 1.20
N LYS A 37 -8.39 -15.51 0.02
CA LYS A 37 -9.27 -16.68 -0.12
C LYS A 37 -8.63 -17.96 0.38
N ASN A 38 -7.32 -18.12 0.16
CA ASN A 38 -6.57 -19.31 0.56
C ASN A 38 -6.25 -19.34 2.06
N PHE A 39 -6.40 -18.22 2.77
CA PHE A 39 -6.11 -18.12 4.19
C PHE A 39 -7.41 -18.04 5.01
N ASP A 40 -7.44 -18.78 6.11
CA ASP A 40 -8.56 -18.79 7.05
C ASP A 40 -8.92 -17.35 7.50
N GLN A 41 -10.21 -16.98 7.36
CA GLN A 41 -10.74 -15.62 7.55
C GLN A 41 -10.48 -15.03 8.94
N THR A 42 -10.08 -15.87 9.90
CA THR A 42 -9.74 -15.48 11.27
C THR A 42 -8.27 -15.04 11.45
N LYS A 43 -7.40 -15.25 10.46
CA LYS A 43 -5.94 -15.16 10.62
C LYS A 43 -5.18 -14.33 9.59
N TYR A 44 -5.82 -13.66 8.63
CA TYR A 44 -5.06 -12.86 7.66
C TYR A 44 -4.37 -11.66 8.32
N ARG A 45 -3.10 -11.85 8.72
CA ARG A 45 -2.26 -10.85 9.40
C ARG A 45 -1.58 -9.89 8.43
N HIS A 46 -1.63 -10.17 7.12
CA HIS A 46 -0.86 -9.46 6.10
C HIS A 46 -1.74 -8.49 5.33
N ARG A 47 -1.53 -7.18 5.51
CA ARG A 47 -2.25 -6.14 4.76
C ARG A 47 -1.45 -5.60 3.57
N ALA A 48 -0.32 -6.23 3.27
CA ALA A 48 0.62 -5.78 2.25
C ALA A 48 0.99 -6.91 1.29
N ILE A 49 1.23 -6.53 0.05
CA ILE A 49 1.73 -7.35 -1.05
C ILE A 49 3.21 -7.03 -1.19
N LEU A 50 4.09 -8.03 -1.25
CA LEU A 50 5.52 -7.83 -1.43
C LEU A 50 5.90 -7.85 -2.91
N ILE A 51 6.83 -6.99 -3.29
CA ILE A 51 7.19 -6.75 -4.68
C ILE A 51 8.59 -7.27 -4.96
N TYR A 52 8.70 -8.15 -5.95
CA TYR A 52 9.96 -8.71 -6.43
C TYR A 52 10.53 -7.90 -7.59
N ASP A 53 11.84 -7.66 -7.56
CA ASP A 53 12.60 -7.24 -8.74
C ASP A 53 12.85 -8.39 -9.71
N LYS A 54 13.47 -8.06 -10.86
CA LYS A 54 13.90 -9.05 -11.86
C LYS A 54 14.91 -10.11 -11.36
N ASN A 55 15.53 -9.91 -10.20
CA ASN A 55 16.52 -10.81 -9.61
C ASN A 55 15.93 -11.66 -8.47
N ASN A 56 14.61 -11.64 -8.27
CA ASN A 56 13.90 -12.29 -7.15
C ASN A 56 14.28 -11.76 -5.76
N HIS A 57 14.63 -10.48 -5.66
CA HIS A 57 14.75 -9.79 -4.37
C HIS A 57 13.51 -8.95 -4.08
N ILE A 58 13.09 -8.90 -2.80
CA ILE A 58 12.01 -8.01 -2.37
C ILE A 58 12.54 -6.57 -2.34
N THR A 59 11.97 -5.70 -3.18
CA THR A 59 12.36 -4.28 -3.29
C THR A 59 11.32 -3.32 -2.74
N GLY A 60 10.09 -3.78 -2.50
CA GLY A 60 9.04 -2.93 -1.97
C GLY A 60 7.84 -3.68 -1.44
N LYS A 61 6.89 -2.91 -0.93
CA LYS A 61 5.59 -3.39 -0.47
C LYS A 61 4.48 -2.47 -0.97
N ILE A 62 3.32 -3.03 -1.27
CA ILE A 62 2.08 -2.30 -1.54
C ILE A 62 1.10 -2.61 -0.41
N SER A 63 0.70 -1.60 0.35
CA SER A 63 -0.38 -1.70 1.33
C SER A 63 -1.74 -1.37 0.70
N GLN A 64 -2.82 -1.68 1.40
CA GLN A 64 -4.17 -1.25 0.99
C GLN A 64 -4.30 0.27 0.85
N LEU A 65 -3.56 1.05 1.66
CA LEU A 65 -3.55 2.51 1.54
C LEU A 65 -2.87 2.98 0.25
N ASP A 66 -1.80 2.30 -0.16
CA ASP A 66 -1.10 2.62 -1.41
C ASP A 66 -2.00 2.32 -2.62
N ILE A 67 -2.78 1.24 -2.56
CA ILE A 67 -3.80 0.92 -3.57
C ILE A 67 -4.84 2.05 -3.65
N LEU A 68 -5.42 2.47 -2.53
CA LEU A 68 -6.42 3.54 -2.51
C LEU A 68 -5.88 4.87 -3.06
N ARG A 69 -4.63 5.21 -2.74
CA ARG A 69 -3.96 6.40 -3.27
C ARG A 69 -3.70 6.30 -4.77
N ALA A 70 -3.32 5.14 -5.27
CA ALA A 70 -3.12 4.94 -6.70
C ALA A 70 -4.43 5.01 -7.50
N LEU A 71 -5.55 4.58 -6.91
CA LEU A 71 -6.87 4.66 -7.54
C LEU A 71 -7.39 6.11 -7.61
N GLU A 72 -7.06 6.95 -6.62
CA GLU A 72 -7.39 8.38 -6.61
C GLU A 72 -6.12 9.24 -6.50
N PRO A 73 -5.38 9.45 -7.61
CA PRO A 73 -4.08 10.10 -7.60
C PRO A 73 -4.13 11.57 -7.14
N LYS A 74 -5.30 12.22 -7.21
CA LYS A 74 -5.50 13.60 -6.73
C LYS A 74 -5.25 13.76 -5.23
N TYR A 75 -5.18 12.67 -4.47
CA TYR A 75 -4.73 12.73 -3.07
C TYR A 75 -3.29 13.24 -2.91
N ALA A 76 -2.42 13.09 -3.91
CA ALA A 76 -1.09 13.67 -3.87
C ALA A 76 -1.13 15.20 -3.84
N GLU A 77 -2.04 15.81 -4.60
CA GLU A 77 -2.26 17.26 -4.63
C GLU A 77 -2.81 17.76 -3.28
N VAL A 78 -3.77 17.02 -2.71
CA VAL A 78 -4.31 17.30 -1.36
C VAL A 78 -3.19 17.25 -0.31
N GLU A 79 -2.31 16.25 -0.39
CA GLU A 79 -1.20 16.11 0.56
C GLU A 79 -0.20 17.28 0.46
N GLN A 80 0.11 17.72 -0.76
CA GLN A 80 0.97 18.88 -0.98
C GLN A 80 0.38 20.15 -0.35
N GLU A 81 -0.92 20.39 -0.53
CA GLU A 81 -1.62 21.53 0.09
C GLU A 81 -1.78 21.38 1.61
N MET A 82 -1.88 20.15 2.11
CA MET A 82 -1.88 19.90 3.56
C MET A 82 -0.54 20.25 4.21
N ARG A 83 0.57 19.92 3.53
CA ARG A 83 1.93 20.23 3.98
C ARG A 83 2.24 21.74 3.89
N SER A 84 1.63 22.47 2.97
CA SER A 84 1.87 23.91 2.75
C SER A 84 1.30 24.82 3.87
N GLY A 85 0.37 24.33 4.70
CA GLY A 85 -0.08 25.07 5.88
C GLY A 85 -1.43 24.67 6.47
N ILE A 86 -2.23 23.88 5.76
CA ILE A 86 -3.58 23.48 6.21
C ILE A 86 -3.52 22.53 7.42
N SER A 87 -2.48 21.69 7.51
CA SER A 87 -2.28 20.73 8.61
C SER A 87 -2.27 21.34 10.02
N ARG A 88 -1.96 22.65 10.15
CA ARG A 88 -1.94 23.36 11.44
C ARG A 88 -3.34 23.65 12.00
N TYR A 89 -4.38 23.61 11.17
CA TYR A 89 -5.75 23.97 11.54
C TYR A 89 -6.59 22.76 11.97
N GLY A 90 -6.02 21.56 11.94
CA GLY A 90 -6.69 20.30 12.29
C GLY A 90 -7.69 19.84 11.22
N PHE A 91 -8.13 18.59 11.32
CA PHE A 91 -9.04 17.96 10.36
C PHE A 91 -10.49 18.07 10.83
N SER A 92 -11.14 19.21 10.55
CA SER A 92 -12.59 19.31 10.76
C SER A 92 -13.37 18.60 9.64
N LYS A 93 -14.57 18.08 9.94
CA LYS A 93 -15.46 17.51 8.90
C LYS A 93 -15.71 18.49 7.75
N LYS A 94 -15.86 19.78 8.07
CA LYS A 94 -16.05 20.85 7.09
C LYS A 94 -14.85 20.97 6.15
N LEU A 95 -13.63 20.91 6.68
CA LEU A 95 -12.41 20.92 5.88
C LEU A 95 -12.36 19.73 4.93
N LEU A 96 -12.65 18.52 5.41
CA LEU A 96 -12.67 17.33 4.56
C LEU A 96 -13.68 17.42 3.41
N VAL A 97 -14.87 17.98 3.67
CA VAL A 97 -15.89 18.22 2.63
C VAL A 97 -15.40 19.25 1.60
N MET A 98 -14.84 20.37 2.07
CA MET A 98 -14.28 21.40 1.19
C MET A 98 -13.16 20.86 0.29
N LEU A 99 -12.28 20.01 0.84
CA LEU A 99 -11.20 19.40 0.06
C LEU A 99 -11.74 18.41 -0.98
N ARG A 100 -12.70 17.57 -0.61
CA ARG A 100 -13.34 16.66 -1.58
C ARG A 100 -13.93 17.43 -2.75
N GLU A 101 -14.63 18.54 -2.48
CA GLU A 101 -15.25 19.39 -3.50
C GLU A 101 -14.22 20.15 -4.33
N GLN A 102 -13.21 20.76 -3.69
CA GLN A 102 -12.17 21.53 -4.37
C GLN A 102 -11.34 20.66 -5.33
N PHE A 103 -10.96 19.46 -4.90
CA PHE A 103 -10.15 18.55 -5.70
C PHE A 103 -11.00 17.60 -6.54
N GLN A 104 -12.33 17.66 -6.43
CA GLN A 104 -13.25 16.76 -7.14
C GLN A 104 -12.84 15.29 -6.95
N LEU A 105 -12.60 14.90 -5.69
CA LEU A 105 -12.18 13.55 -5.34
C LEU A 105 -13.36 12.59 -5.57
N TYR A 106 -13.11 11.45 -6.21
CA TYR A 106 -14.10 10.41 -6.48
C TYR A 106 -15.30 10.84 -7.34
N GLU A 107 -15.19 11.91 -8.13
CA GLU A 107 -16.22 12.29 -9.11
C GLU A 107 -16.20 11.42 -10.38
N ARG A 108 -15.10 10.68 -10.62
CA ARG A 108 -14.95 9.78 -11.76
C ARG A 108 -15.82 8.52 -11.58
N PRO A 109 -16.43 7.99 -12.66
CA PRO A 109 -17.10 6.69 -12.64
C PRO A 109 -16.18 5.59 -12.13
N LEU A 110 -16.74 4.64 -11.37
CA LEU A 110 -15.98 3.52 -10.81
C LEU A 110 -15.27 2.70 -11.91
N GLU A 111 -15.86 2.61 -13.10
CA GLU A 111 -15.26 1.92 -14.25
C GLU A 111 -13.92 2.54 -14.68
N GLU A 112 -13.80 3.88 -14.67
CA GLU A 112 -12.55 4.59 -14.97
C GLU A 112 -11.50 4.40 -13.87
N VAL A 113 -11.95 4.29 -12.62
CA VAL A 113 -11.08 3.97 -11.47
C VAL A 113 -10.49 2.56 -11.63
N CYS A 114 -11.28 1.58 -12.08
CA CYS A 114 -10.78 0.23 -12.37
C CYS A 114 -9.76 0.22 -13.53
N GLN A 115 -10.00 0.99 -14.59
CA GLN A 115 -9.05 1.14 -15.70
C GLN A 115 -7.70 1.71 -15.22
N THR A 116 -7.74 2.63 -14.27
CA THR A 116 -6.54 3.22 -13.64
C THR A 116 -5.65 2.13 -13.00
N ALA A 117 -6.26 1.12 -12.35
CA ALA A 117 -5.51 0.00 -11.75
C ALA A 117 -4.78 -0.87 -12.79
N ALA A 118 -5.35 -1.03 -14.00
CA ALA A 118 -4.72 -1.79 -15.07
C ALA A 118 -3.54 -1.05 -15.71
N MET A 119 -3.48 0.28 -15.60
CA MET A 119 -2.44 1.10 -16.22
C MET A 119 -1.18 1.24 -15.36
N TYR A 120 -1.31 1.24 -14.03
CA TYR A 120 -0.15 1.47 -13.16
C TYR A 120 0.67 0.21 -12.92
N LYS A 121 1.98 0.33 -13.12
CA LYS A 121 2.95 -0.67 -12.69
C LYS A 121 3.12 -0.62 -11.18
N THR A 122 3.26 -1.79 -10.56
CA THR A 122 3.47 -1.92 -9.11
C THR A 122 4.67 -1.13 -8.62
N LYS A 123 5.77 -1.07 -9.38
CA LYS A 123 6.95 -0.24 -9.05
C LYS A 123 6.67 1.26 -8.91
N ASN A 124 5.62 1.78 -9.56
CA ASN A 124 5.24 3.19 -9.49
C ASN A 124 4.33 3.49 -8.29
N VAL A 125 3.79 2.45 -7.64
CA VAL A 125 2.84 2.55 -6.53
C VAL A 125 3.46 2.09 -5.21
N MET A 126 4.39 1.14 -5.26
CA MET A 126 4.98 0.53 -4.08
C MET A 126 5.75 1.51 -3.22
N TYR A 127 5.73 1.23 -1.92
CA TYR A 127 6.62 1.85 -0.97
C TYR A 127 7.93 1.04 -0.88
N VAL A 128 9.05 1.74 -1.01
CA VAL A 128 10.39 1.19 -0.81
C VAL A 128 10.82 1.51 0.62
N PRO A 129 11.06 0.50 1.48
CA PRO A 129 11.57 0.73 2.83
C PRO A 129 12.88 1.52 2.84
N THR A 130 13.01 2.39 3.83
CA THR A 130 14.21 3.20 4.07
C THR A 130 15.18 2.49 5.00
N GLU A 131 16.44 2.92 5.07
CA GLU A 131 17.49 2.28 5.90
C GLU A 131 17.07 2.02 7.36
N GLY A 132 16.27 2.93 7.94
CA GLY A 132 15.75 2.80 9.32
C GLY A 132 14.62 1.80 9.52
N GLU A 133 14.13 1.16 8.45
CA GLU A 133 13.07 0.16 8.49
C GLU A 133 13.59 -1.27 8.28
N TYR A 134 14.90 -1.45 8.11
CA TYR A 134 15.55 -2.75 8.07
C TYR A 134 16.00 -3.16 9.47
N VAL A 135 15.82 -4.43 9.80
CA VAL A 135 16.24 -5.03 11.08
C VAL A 135 17.00 -6.33 10.82
N ASN A 136 17.95 -6.68 11.69
CA ASN A 136 18.66 -7.94 11.58
C ASN A 136 17.80 -9.07 12.16
N GLU A 137 17.83 -10.25 11.53
CA GLU A 137 17.03 -11.39 12.00
C GLU A 137 17.43 -11.86 13.42
N HIS A 138 18.63 -11.51 13.88
CA HIS A 138 19.18 -11.85 15.20
C HIS A 138 19.01 -10.76 16.26
N ASP A 139 18.39 -9.62 15.94
CA ASP A 139 18.07 -8.60 16.93
C ASP A 139 17.06 -9.13 17.96
N THR A 140 17.12 -8.65 19.22
CA THR A 140 16.34 -9.15 20.37
C THR A 140 15.47 -8.11 21.04
#